data_AF-A0AAW0IX35-F1
#
_entry.id   AF-A0AAW0IX35-F1
#
_cell.length_a   1.000
_cell.length_b   1.000
_cell.length_c   1.000
_cell.angle_alpha   90.00
_cell.angle_beta   90.00
_cell.angle_gamma   90.00
#
_symmetry.space_group_name_H-M   'P 1'
#
loop_
_entity.id
_entity.type
_entity.pdbx_description
1 polymer ?
#
loop_
_entity_poly.entity_id
_entity_poly.type
_entity_poly.pdbx_seq_one_letter_code
_entity_poly.pdbx_strand_id
1 'polypeptide(L)'
;MAASKSISSCLGPLVLSQAVDLRKRMVPPLPENSIGNLIWQFLVFSKDRELELHDLVAKMREGLIDFCNEKANKFKGDEGFQMVCESLKERGELMKRMDITIYRCTSLCKLPLYEMDFGWGKPMWITNNSSNYFENLIVLMDTKQGGA
;
A
#
# COMPACT_ATOMS: atom_id res chain seq x y z
N MET A 1 -22.21 13.08 -14.16
CA MET A 1 -22.59 11.69 -14.54
C MET A 1 -22.57 10.86 -13.27
N ALA A 2 -23.73 10.58 -12.69
CA ALA A 2 -23.86 9.72 -11.52
C ALA A 2 -24.18 8.30 -12.02
N ALA A 3 -23.28 7.35 -11.77
CA ALA A 3 -23.50 5.94 -12.05
C ALA A 3 -23.32 5.14 -10.76
N SER A 4 -24.35 4.34 -10.45
CA SER A 4 -24.46 3.34 -9.38
C SER A 4 -25.26 3.76 -8.13
N LYS A 5 -26.58 3.86 -8.32
CA LYS A 5 -27.59 3.70 -7.26
C LYS A 5 -28.26 2.33 -7.43
N SER A 6 -27.60 1.25 -7.01
CA SER A 6 -28.27 -0.01 -6.63
C SER A 6 -27.25 -1.04 -6.12
N ILE A 7 -27.04 -1.07 -4.81
CA ILE A 7 -27.01 -2.23 -3.89
C ILE A 7 -26.89 -1.60 -2.49
N SER A 8 -28.03 -1.12 -1.98
CA SER A 8 -28.17 -0.54 -0.66
C SER A 8 -28.78 -1.58 0.27
N SER A 9 -27.93 -2.47 0.80
CA SER A 9 -28.23 -3.20 2.03
C SER A 9 -26.91 -3.46 2.77
N CYS A 10 -26.50 -2.46 3.56
CA CYS A 10 -25.50 -2.54 4.63
C CYS A 10 -24.15 -3.20 4.27
N LEU A 11 -23.31 -2.49 3.52
CA LEU A 11 -21.90 -2.82 3.40
C LEU A 11 -21.13 -1.92 4.39
N GLY A 12 -20.40 -2.50 5.34
CA GLY A 12 -19.73 -1.74 6.41
C GLY A 12 -18.49 -0.94 5.95
N PRO A 13 -17.63 -0.47 6.88
CA PRO A 13 -16.56 0.47 6.58
C PRO A 13 -15.60 0.01 5.47
N LEU A 14 -15.13 0.98 4.67
CA LEU A 14 -14.09 0.76 3.66
C LEU A 14 -12.72 1.03 4.27
N VAL A 15 -11.78 0.14 4.00
CA VAL A 15 -10.39 0.28 4.45
C VAL A 15 -9.47 0.16 3.25
N LEU A 16 -8.66 1.19 3.00
CA LEU A 16 -7.55 1.11 2.06
C LEU A 16 -6.26 0.79 2.84
N SER A 17 -5.64 -0.34 2.53
CA SER A 17 -4.34 -0.73 3.04
C SER A 17 -3.28 -0.45 1.99
N GLN A 18 -2.51 0.62 2.18
CA GLN A 18 -1.49 1.07 1.24
C GLN A 18 -0.09 0.62 1.68
N ALA A 19 0.59 -0.16 0.85
CA ALA A 19 1.97 -0.55 1.06
C ALA A 19 2.95 0.62 0.80
N VAL A 20 3.97 0.73 1.63
CA VAL A 20 5.01 1.76 1.58
C VAL A 20 6.39 1.19 1.89
N ASP A 21 7.42 1.70 1.22
CA ASP A 21 8.82 1.41 1.51
C ASP A 21 9.27 2.12 2.79
N LEU A 22 9.70 1.35 3.79
CA LEU A 22 10.17 1.86 5.07
C LEU A 22 11.54 2.55 4.95
N ARG A 23 12.37 2.18 3.96
CA ARG A 23 13.76 2.68 3.87
C ARG A 23 13.84 4.20 3.90
N LYS A 24 12.96 4.86 3.14
CA LYS A 24 12.91 6.33 3.03
C LYS A 24 12.15 7.03 4.17
N ARG A 25 11.56 6.27 5.10
CA ARG A 25 10.61 6.76 6.11
C ARG A 25 11.10 6.57 7.55
N MET A 26 12.14 5.77 7.74
CA MET A 26 12.82 5.64 9.02
C MET A 26 13.79 6.81 9.22
N VAL A 27 14.14 7.08 10.48
CA VAL A 27 15.08 8.13 10.89
C VAL A 27 16.22 7.48 11.69
N PRO A 28 17.46 7.48 11.17
CA PRO A 28 17.84 7.93 9.83
C PRO A 28 17.28 7.01 8.73
N PRO A 29 17.14 7.50 7.48
CA PRO A 29 16.75 6.66 6.35
C PRO A 29 17.74 5.51 6.14
N LEU A 30 17.22 4.35 5.76
CA LEU A 30 18.07 3.21 5.40
C LEU A 30 18.62 3.38 3.98
N PRO A 31 19.82 2.84 3.68
CA PRO A 31 20.34 2.78 2.33
C PRO A 31 19.34 2.13 1.35
N GLU A 32 19.24 2.66 0.13
CA GLU A 32 18.32 2.12 -0.89
C GLU A 32 18.59 0.66 -1.25
N ASN A 33 19.86 0.23 -1.16
CA ASN A 33 20.31 -1.14 -1.41
C ASN A 33 20.20 -2.07 -0.18
N SER A 34 19.55 -1.64 0.90
CA SER A 34 19.34 -2.49 2.09
C SER A 34 18.54 -3.74 1.72
N ILE A 35 19.07 -4.92 2.02
CA ILE A 35 18.44 -6.21 1.68
C ILE A 35 17.40 -6.59 2.75
N GLY A 36 16.21 -7.01 2.32
CA GLY A 36 15.16 -7.52 3.20
C GLY A 36 13.78 -6.93 2.93
N ASN A 37 12.78 -7.43 3.67
CA ASN A 37 11.39 -7.02 3.60
C ASN A 37 11.16 -5.74 4.41
N LEU A 38 11.56 -4.60 3.87
CA LEU A 38 11.39 -3.27 4.48
C LEU A 38 10.18 -2.54 3.87
N ILE A 39 9.05 -3.25 3.80
CA ILE A 39 7.78 -2.74 3.28
C ILE A 39 6.74 -2.93 4.38
N TRP A 40 5.95 -1.90 4.66
CA TRP A 40 4.83 -2.00 5.59
C TRP A 40 3.57 -1.35 5.02
N GLN A 41 2.42 -1.59 5.64
CA GLN A 41 1.17 -0.96 5.24
C GLN A 41 0.68 0.04 6.29
N PHE A 42 0.19 1.18 5.83
CA PHE A 42 -0.69 2.03 6.63
C PHE A 42 -2.14 1.85 6.17
N LEU A 43 -3.08 2.21 7.04
CA LEU A 43 -4.50 2.02 6.81
C LEU A 43 -5.18 3.38 6.70
N VAL A 44 -6.08 3.51 5.74
CA VAL A 44 -6.99 4.65 5.59
C VAL A 44 -8.40 4.13 5.74
N PHE A 45 -9.14 4.68 6.71
CA PHE A 45 -10.51 4.28 6.99
C PHE A 45 -11.49 5.29 6.38
N SER A 46 -12.54 4.79 5.74
CA SER A 46 -13.68 5.61 5.34
C SER A 46 -15.00 4.93 5.70
N LYS A 47 -15.87 5.70 6.34
CA LYS A 47 -17.29 5.35 6.55
C LYS A 47 -18.15 5.85 5.39
N ASP A 48 -17.71 6.91 4.73
CA ASP A 48 -18.41 7.50 3.59
C ASP A 48 -18.07 6.75 2.31
N ARG A 49 -19.14 6.39 1.58
CA ARG A 49 -19.07 5.71 0.29
C ARG A 49 -19.04 6.69 -0.89
N GLU A 50 -19.48 7.93 -0.67
CA GLU A 50 -19.42 9.02 -1.64
C GLU A 50 -18.22 9.89 -1.31
N LEU A 51 -17.01 9.34 -1.53
CA LEU A 51 -15.78 10.12 -1.46
C LEU A 51 -15.43 10.64 -2.85
N GLU A 52 -15.19 11.94 -2.96
CA GLU A 52 -14.52 12.45 -4.15
C GLU A 52 -13.05 12.02 -4.15
N LEU A 53 -12.45 11.97 -5.34
CA LEU A 53 -11.05 11.56 -5.48
C LEU A 53 -10.11 12.43 -4.65
N HIS A 54 -10.38 13.75 -4.59
CA HIS A 54 -9.52 14.68 -3.87
C HIS A 54 -9.56 14.46 -2.35
N ASP A 55 -10.72 14.10 -1.79
CA ASP A 55 -10.87 13.73 -0.38
C ASP A 55 -10.09 12.46 -0.05
N LEU A 56 -10.16 11.45 -0.91
CA LEU A 56 -9.41 10.21 -0.73
C LEU A 56 -7.90 10.47 -0.75
N VAL A 57 -7.43 11.30 -1.69
CA VAL A 57 -6.01 11.70 -1.76
C VAL A 57 -5.58 12.43 -0.50
N ALA A 58 -6.41 13.34 0.04
CA ALA A 58 -6.12 14.04 1.29
C ALA A 58 -5.96 13.03 2.46
N LYS A 59 -6.94 12.14 2.65
CA LYS A 59 -6.89 11.09 3.69
C LYS A 59 -5.68 10.16 3.54
N MET A 60 -5.29 9.81 2.32
CA MET A 60 -4.10 9.01 2.05
C MET A 60 -2.81 9.74 2.44
N ARG A 61 -2.72 11.05 2.18
CA ARG A 61 -1.56 11.87 2.55
C ARG A 61 -1.46 12.01 4.06
N GLU A 62 -2.57 12.30 4.74
CA GLU A 62 -2.66 12.36 6.20
C GLU A 62 -2.22 11.03 6.83
N GLY A 63 -2.84 9.92 6.42
CA GLY A 63 -2.49 8.60 6.96
C GLY A 63 -1.04 8.19 6.72
N LEU A 64 -0.43 8.65 5.61
CA LEU A 64 1.00 8.44 5.36
C LEU A 64 1.87 9.28 6.32
N ILE A 65 1.52 10.54 6.55
CA ILE A 65 2.23 11.43 7.49
C ILE A 65 2.18 10.85 8.90
N ASP A 66 0.99 10.47 9.35
CA ASP A 66 0.79 9.87 10.68
C ASP A 66 1.60 8.58 10.83
N PHE A 67 1.58 7.71 9.81
CA PHE A 67 2.38 6.51 9.80
C PHE A 67 3.89 6.79 9.96
N CYS A 68 4.42 7.77 9.21
CA CYS A 68 5.82 8.16 9.28
C CYS A 68 6.19 8.70 10.67
N ASN A 69 5.31 9.52 11.26
CA ASN A 69 5.55 10.14 12.56
C ASN A 69 5.45 9.14 13.72
N GLU A 70 4.46 8.26 13.70
CA GLU A 70 4.09 7.46 14.86
C GLU A 70 4.56 6.01 14.83
N LYS A 71 4.73 5.43 13.63
CA LYS A 71 4.98 3.98 13.46
C LYS A 71 6.27 3.65 12.74
N ALA A 72 6.65 4.35 11.68
CA ALA A 72 7.79 3.96 10.83
C ALA A 72 9.10 3.77 11.63
N ASN A 73 9.36 4.65 12.59
CA ASN A 73 10.56 4.58 13.45
C ASN A 73 10.53 3.46 14.49
N LYS A 74 9.37 2.87 14.80
CA LYS A 74 9.26 1.78 15.78
C LYS A 74 9.66 0.42 15.23
N PHE A 75 9.88 0.31 13.92
CA PHE A 75 10.39 -0.91 13.27
C PHE A 75 11.91 -1.11 13.43
N LYS A 76 12.60 -0.27 14.21
CA LYS A 76 14.05 -0.30 14.40
C LYS A 76 14.44 -0.76 15.80
N GLY A 77 15.68 -1.20 15.94
CA GLY A 77 16.27 -1.58 17.23
C GLY A 77 15.62 -2.81 17.84
N ASP A 78 15.89 -3.03 19.13
CA ASP A 78 15.52 -4.25 19.84
C ASP A 78 14.00 -4.44 19.95
N GLU A 79 13.24 -3.34 20.00
CA GLU A 79 11.78 -3.34 20.06
C GLU A 79 11.12 -3.56 18.68
N GLY A 80 11.89 -3.49 17.59
CA GLY A 80 11.37 -3.58 16.22
C GLY A 80 10.65 -4.90 15.94
N PHE A 81 11.19 -6.01 16.45
CA PHE A 81 10.54 -7.32 16.31
C PHE A 81 9.19 -7.37 17.02
N GLN A 82 9.11 -6.83 18.23
CA GLN A 82 7.86 -6.76 18.98
C GLN A 82 6.81 -5.89 18.24
N MET A 83 7.22 -4.74 17.72
CA MET A 83 6.34 -3.86 16.91
C MET A 83 5.80 -4.59 15.67
N VAL A 84 6.62 -5.41 15.00
CA VAL A 84 6.17 -6.23 13.87
C VAL A 84 5.14 -7.25 14.33
N CYS A 85 5.39 -7.99 15.41
CA CYS A 85 4.46 -8.99 15.95
C CYS A 85 3.11 -8.37 16.34
N GLU A 86 3.12 -7.24 17.04
CA GLU A 86 1.91 -6.52 17.44
C GLU A 86 1.14 -6.02 16.22
N SER A 87 1.82 -5.42 15.24
CA SER A 87 1.19 -4.93 14.01
C SER A 87 0.60 -6.08 13.16
N LEU A 88 1.25 -7.25 13.14
CA LEU A 88 0.72 -8.44 12.46
C LEU A 88 -0.53 -8.97 13.17
N LYS A 89 -0.55 -8.94 14.51
CA LYS A 89 -1.72 -9.33 15.30
C LYS A 89 -2.90 -8.38 15.03
N GLU A 90 -2.67 -7.06 15.06
CA GLU A 90 -3.69 -6.05 14.71
C GLU A 90 -4.26 -6.28 13.31
N ARG A 91 -3.40 -6.52 12.31
CA ARG A 91 -3.82 -6.85 10.94
C ARG A 91 -4.61 -8.16 10.88
N GLY A 92 -4.20 -9.19 11.61
CA GLY A 92 -4.90 -10.46 11.69
C GLY A 92 -6.32 -10.30 12.22
N GLU A 93 -6.50 -9.52 13.30
CA GLU A 93 -7.82 -9.21 13.85
C GLU A 93 -8.67 -8.38 12.88
N LEU A 94 -8.07 -7.42 12.17
CA LEU A 94 -8.76 -6.66 11.13
C LEU A 94 -9.25 -7.58 10.00
N MET A 95 -8.42 -8.53 9.53
CA MET A 95 -8.81 -9.44 8.45
C MET A 95 -9.92 -10.43 8.83
N LYS A 96 -10.13 -10.70 10.13
CA LYS A 96 -11.23 -11.55 10.62
C LYS A 96 -12.59 -10.84 10.60
N ARG A 97 -12.61 -9.51 10.49
CA ARG A 97 -13.85 -8.73 10.46
C ARG A 97 -14.57 -8.93 9.14
N MET A 98 -15.78 -9.48 9.21
CA MET A 98 -16.67 -9.66 8.06
C MET A 98 -17.47 -8.39 7.71
N ASP A 99 -17.48 -7.40 8.60
CA ASP A 99 -18.22 -6.15 8.45
C ASP A 99 -17.43 -5.05 7.72
N ILE A 100 -16.22 -5.34 7.24
CA ILE A 100 -15.38 -4.36 6.55
C ILE A 100 -14.98 -4.84 5.16
N THR A 101 -14.80 -3.90 4.24
CA THR A 101 -14.23 -4.19 2.92
C THR A 101 -12.82 -3.62 2.86
N ILE A 102 -11.83 -4.49 2.67
CA ILE A 102 -10.42 -4.10 2.59
C ILE A 102 -9.96 -4.09 1.13
N TYR A 103 -9.56 -2.92 0.64
CA TYR A 103 -8.79 -2.75 -0.59
C TYR A 103 -7.32 -2.70 -0.26
N ARG A 104 -6.51 -3.49 -0.97
CA ARG A 104 -5.05 -3.51 -0.82
C ARG A 104 -4.44 -2.79 -2.00
N CYS A 105 -3.59 -1.80 -1.74
CA CYS A 105 -2.90 -1.08 -2.79
C CYS A 105 -1.40 -1.18 -2.59
N THR A 106 -0.68 -1.51 -3.66
CA THR A 106 0.78 -1.49 -3.70
C THR A 106 1.24 -0.77 -4.96
N SER A 107 2.37 -0.08 -4.87
CA SER A 107 2.97 0.60 -6.01
C SER A 107 4.35 -0.01 -6.25
N LEU A 108 4.53 -0.54 -7.46
CA LEU A 108 5.82 -0.95 -8.01
C LEU A 108 6.43 0.16 -8.87
N CYS A 109 5.80 1.33 -8.90
CA CYS A 109 6.33 2.52 -9.55
C CYS A 109 7.65 2.94 -8.89
N LYS A 110 8.53 3.57 -9.66
CA LYS A 110 9.88 4.01 -9.26
C LYS A 110 10.86 2.87 -8.96
N LEU A 111 10.44 1.61 -9.11
CA LEU A 111 11.39 0.50 -9.20
C LEU A 111 12.01 0.51 -10.60
N PRO A 112 13.32 0.27 -10.75
CA PRO A 112 14.03 0.35 -12.03
C PRO A 112 13.78 -0.89 -12.91
N LEU A 113 12.54 -1.37 -12.97
CA LEU A 113 12.19 -2.64 -13.61
C LEU A 113 12.47 -2.60 -15.13
N TYR A 114 12.19 -1.48 -15.80
CA TYR A 114 12.49 -1.29 -17.23
C TYR A 114 13.95 -0.98 -17.52
N GLU A 115 14.76 -0.68 -16.50
CA GLU A 115 16.19 -0.41 -16.66
C GLU A 115 17.06 -1.67 -16.55
N MET A 116 16.45 -2.79 -16.19
CA MET A 116 17.14 -4.04 -15.93
C MET A 116 17.61 -4.70 -17.24
N ASP A 117 18.92 -4.72 -17.47
CA ASP A 117 19.55 -5.37 -18.64
C ASP A 117 20.55 -6.43 -18.18
N PHE A 118 20.30 -7.68 -18.58
CA PHE A 118 21.16 -8.83 -18.27
C PHE A 118 22.08 -9.23 -19.44
N GLY A 119 22.17 -8.40 -20.49
CA GLY A 119 22.96 -8.65 -21.69
C GLY A 119 22.14 -8.93 -22.96
N TRP A 120 20.80 -8.95 -22.84
CA TRP A 120 19.86 -9.14 -23.96
C TRP A 120 19.02 -7.89 -24.27
N GLY A 121 19.34 -6.76 -23.65
CA GLY A 121 18.57 -5.54 -23.75
C GLY A 121 17.51 -5.41 -22.66
N LYS A 122 16.95 -4.21 -22.56
CA LYS A 122 15.92 -3.84 -21.58
C LYS A 122 14.56 -4.48 -21.87
N PRO A 123 13.70 -4.71 -20.86
CA PRO A 123 12.40 -5.33 -21.06
C PRO A 123 11.49 -4.51 -21.98
N MET A 124 10.75 -5.21 -22.84
CA MET A 124 9.72 -4.58 -23.67
C MET A 124 8.45 -4.28 -22.88
N TRP A 125 8.08 -5.18 -21.96
CA TRP A 125 6.90 -5.06 -21.11
C TRP A 125 7.12 -5.81 -19.80
N ILE A 126 6.63 -5.23 -18.71
CA ILE A 126 6.61 -5.79 -17.35
C ILE A 126 5.16 -5.86 -16.87
N THR A 127 4.78 -6.99 -16.30
CA THR A 127 3.42 -7.24 -15.78
C THR A 127 3.47 -7.87 -14.40
N ASN A 128 2.37 -7.80 -13.66
CA ASN A 128 2.21 -8.43 -12.36
C ASN A 128 0.99 -9.35 -12.38
N ASN A 129 1.18 -10.62 -12.00
CA ASN A 129 0.12 -11.63 -11.96
C ASN A 129 -0.58 -11.72 -10.59
N SER A 130 -0.21 -10.87 -9.63
CA SER A 130 -0.68 -10.94 -8.24
C SER A 130 -2.19 -10.71 -8.09
N SER A 131 -2.80 -9.94 -8.98
CA SER A 131 -4.25 -9.66 -8.96
C SER A 131 -5.11 -10.91 -9.14
N ASN A 132 -4.57 -11.99 -9.73
CA ASN A 132 -5.29 -13.23 -9.92
C ASN A 132 -5.40 -14.10 -8.65
N TYR A 133 -4.63 -13.76 -7.61
CA TYR A 133 -4.60 -14.52 -6.35
C TYR A 133 -5.28 -13.80 -5.19
N PHE A 134 -5.51 -12.49 -5.31
CA PHE A 134 -6.02 -11.66 -4.24
C PHE A 134 -7.16 -10.76 -4.72
N GLU A 135 -8.34 -10.97 -4.16
CA GLU A 135 -9.45 -10.04 -4.33
C GLU A 135 -9.11 -8.65 -3.78
N ASN A 136 -9.65 -7.62 -4.43
CA ASN A 136 -9.49 -6.22 -4.03
C ASN A 136 -8.02 -5.76 -3.94
N LEU A 137 -7.11 -6.37 -4.71
CA LEU A 137 -5.73 -5.95 -4.85
C LEU A 137 -5.55 -5.00 -6.05
N ILE A 138 -4.98 -3.83 -5.78
CA ILE A 138 -4.61 -2.81 -6.74
C ILE A 138 -3.08 -2.76 -6.79
N VAL A 139 -2.52 -2.92 -7.99
CA VAL A 139 -1.07 -2.82 -8.22
C VAL A 139 -0.82 -1.70 -9.23
N LEU A 140 -0.12 -0.66 -8.79
CA LEU A 140 0.34 0.41 -9.67
C LEU A 140 1.71 0.04 -10.24
N MET A 141 1.89 0.19 -11.55
CA MET A 141 3.15 -0.09 -12.25
C MET A 141 3.45 1.03 -13.24
N ASP A 142 4.74 1.32 -13.44
CA ASP A 142 5.16 2.26 -14.48
C ASP A 142 4.96 1.66 -15.87
N THR A 143 4.75 2.52 -16.85
CA THR A 143 4.78 2.16 -18.27
C THR A 143 6.18 2.43 -18.84
N LYS A 144 6.55 1.73 -19.92
CA LYS A 144 7.86 1.92 -20.57
C LYS A 144 8.12 3.37 -21.03
N GLN A 145 7.06 4.10 -21.39
CA GLN A 145 7.17 5.46 -21.93
C GLN A 145 7.08 6.57 -20.86
N GLY A 146 6.89 6.21 -19.59
CA GLY A 146 6.51 7.16 -18.54
C GLY A 146 5.05 7.61 -18.71
N GLY A 147 4.40 8.01 -17.62
CA GLY A 147 3.07 8.64 -17.70
C GLY A 147 3.19 10.04 -18.30
N ALA A 148 2.40 10.33 -19.33
CA ALA A 148 2.25 11.67 -19.89
C ALA A 148 1.59 12.63 -18.89
#